data_AF-A0A2K6LYD6-F1
#
_entry.id   AF-A0A2K6LYD6-F1
#
_cell.length_a   1.000
_cell.length_b   1.000
_cell.length_c   1.000
_cell.angle_alpha   90.00
_cell.angle_beta   90.00
_cell.angle_gamma   90.00
#
_symmetry.space_group_name_H-M   'P 1'
#
loop_
_entity.id
_entity.type
_entity.pdbx_description
1 polymer ?
#
loop_
_entity_poly.entity_id
_entity_poly.type
_entity_poly.pdbx_seq_one_letter_code
_entity_poly.pdbx_strand_id
1 'polypeptide(L)'
;MEPKEVTGKENMVTKKKNLAFLRSRLYMLERRKTDTVVESNVSGDHSGTLRRSQSDRTEYNQKLQEKMTPQGECSVAETLTPEEEHQMKRMMAKREKIIKELIQTEKDYLNDLELCVREVVQPLRNKKIDRLDVDSLFSNIESVHQISAKLLSLLEEATTDVEPAMQVIGEVFLQIKGPLEDIYKIYCYHHDEAHSILESYEKEEELKEHLSHCIQSLK
;
A
#
# COMPACT_ATOMS: atom_id res chain seq x y z
N MET A 1 -49.59 -44.56 -19.81
CA MET A 1 -50.07 -43.26 -20.32
C MET A 1 -49.20 -42.19 -19.70
N GLU A 2 -48.24 -41.67 -20.46
CA GLU A 2 -48.04 -40.21 -20.46
C GLU A 2 -49.14 -39.61 -21.36
N PRO A 3 -49.57 -38.34 -21.17
CA PRO A 3 -48.79 -37.22 -21.71
C PRO A 3 -48.90 -35.85 -21.00
N LYS A 4 -47.94 -34.99 -21.36
CA LYS A 4 -47.98 -33.52 -21.61
C LYS A 4 -47.41 -32.54 -20.57
N GLU A 5 -46.26 -31.99 -20.99
CA GLU A 5 -45.68 -30.69 -20.66
C GLU A 5 -46.64 -29.49 -20.89
N VAL A 6 -46.50 -28.44 -20.07
CA VAL A 6 -46.54 -27.04 -20.54
C VAL A 6 -45.48 -26.23 -19.76
N THR A 7 -44.68 -25.52 -20.52
CA THR A 7 -43.61 -24.59 -20.16
C THR A 7 -44.12 -23.27 -19.56
N GLY A 8 -43.36 -22.71 -18.61
CA GLY A 8 -43.55 -21.34 -18.10
C GLY A 8 -42.30 -20.85 -17.39
N LYS A 9 -41.46 -20.08 -18.08
CA LYS A 9 -40.30 -19.36 -17.54
C LYS A 9 -40.79 -18.18 -16.71
N GLU A 10 -40.39 -18.09 -15.45
CA GLU A 10 -40.24 -16.80 -14.76
C GLU A 10 -38.84 -16.66 -14.19
N ASN A 11 -38.09 -15.73 -14.79
CA ASN A 11 -36.84 -15.21 -14.30
C ASN A 11 -37.10 -14.47 -12.98
N MET A 12 -36.64 -14.99 -11.84
CA MET A 12 -36.40 -14.15 -10.68
C MET A 12 -34.90 -13.97 -10.49
N VAL A 13 -34.43 -12.93 -11.15
CA VAL A 13 -33.12 -12.29 -11.02
C VAL A 13 -32.70 -12.29 -9.55
N THR A 14 -31.74 -13.14 -9.22
CA THR A 14 -31.01 -13.10 -7.95
C THR A 14 -30.28 -11.75 -7.93
N LYS A 15 -30.89 -10.74 -7.29
CA LYS A 15 -30.23 -9.47 -7.03
C LYS A 15 -29.11 -9.75 -6.03
N LYS A 16 -27.95 -10.13 -6.56
CA LYS A 16 -26.63 -9.87 -5.97
C LYS A 16 -26.56 -8.37 -5.70
N LYS A 17 -27.10 -7.93 -4.56
CA LYS A 17 -26.82 -6.60 -4.04
C LYS A 17 -25.46 -6.66 -3.40
N ASN A 18 -24.49 -6.51 -4.31
CA ASN A 18 -23.11 -6.17 -4.12
C ASN A 18 -22.82 -5.54 -2.76
N LEU A 19 -22.19 -6.32 -1.87
CA LEU A 19 -21.25 -5.78 -0.88
C LEU A 19 -19.90 -5.42 -1.54
N ALA A 20 -19.92 -5.09 -2.84
CA ALA A 20 -18.78 -4.49 -3.54
C ALA A 20 -18.36 -3.15 -2.92
N PHE A 21 -19.20 -2.56 -2.07
CA PHE A 21 -18.83 -1.37 -1.29
C PHE A 21 -17.65 -1.64 -0.34
N LEU A 22 -17.53 -2.84 0.22
CA LEU A 22 -16.37 -3.18 1.05
C LEU A 22 -15.07 -3.26 0.23
N ARG A 23 -15.16 -3.64 -1.05
CA ARG A 23 -14.00 -3.61 -1.95
C ARG A 23 -13.54 -2.19 -2.26
N SER A 24 -14.43 -1.20 -2.24
CA SER A 24 -14.09 0.18 -2.55
C SER A 24 -13.45 0.96 -1.40
N ARG A 25 -13.54 0.47 -0.15
CA ARG A 25 -12.99 1.16 1.04
C ARG A 25 -11.84 0.44 1.76
N LEU A 26 -11.51 -0.79 1.38
CA LEU A 26 -10.30 -1.46 1.87
C LEU A 26 -9.18 -1.30 0.83
N TYR A 27 -8.43 -0.20 0.97
CA TYR A 27 -7.32 0.23 0.11
C TYR A 27 -6.16 -0.79 -0.03
N MET A 28 -6.23 -1.95 0.64
CA MET A 28 -5.18 -2.97 0.60
C MET A 28 -5.19 -3.87 -0.64
N LEU A 29 -6.29 -3.92 -1.41
CA LEU A 29 -6.41 -4.85 -2.55
C LEU A 29 -6.07 -4.25 -3.91
N GLU A 30 -6.12 -2.93 -4.06
CA GLU A 30 -5.65 -2.24 -5.27
C GLU A 30 -4.27 -1.66 -5.04
N ARG A 31 -3.23 -2.50 -5.17
CA ARG A 31 -1.90 -1.99 -5.53
C ARG A 31 -2.09 -1.14 -6.79
N ARG A 32 -2.11 0.19 -6.64
CA ARG A 32 -1.98 1.10 -7.78
C ARG A 32 -0.76 0.60 -8.54
N LYS A 33 -0.94 0.24 -9.81
CA LYS A 33 0.14 -0.11 -10.73
C LYS A 33 1.08 1.10 -10.83
N THR A 34 1.99 1.24 -9.89
CA THR A 34 3.14 2.14 -9.96
C THR A 34 4.31 1.35 -10.54
N ASP A 35 4.04 0.69 -11.67
CA ASP A 35 5.10 0.11 -12.48
C ASP A 35 5.79 1.30 -13.14
N THR A 36 6.96 1.68 -12.63
CA THR A 36 7.81 2.65 -13.32
C THR A 36 8.53 1.87 -14.41
N VAL A 37 7.83 1.61 -15.52
CA VAL A 37 8.44 1.07 -16.73
C VAL A 37 9.42 2.14 -17.22
N VAL A 38 10.71 1.90 -16.95
CA VAL A 38 11.78 2.55 -17.72
C VAL A 38 11.74 1.88 -19.08
N GLU A 39 11.16 2.55 -20.07
CA GLU A 39 11.21 2.10 -21.47
C GLU A 39 12.66 2.10 -21.94
N SER A 40 13.31 0.93 -21.90
CA SER A 40 14.52 0.68 -22.65
C SER A 40 14.14 0.37 -24.10
N ASN A 41 14.30 1.35 -24.98
CA ASN A 41 14.19 1.17 -26.42
C ASN A 41 15.26 0.19 -26.93
N VAL A 42 14.92 -1.08 -27.10
CA VAL A 42 15.62 -1.98 -28.02
C VAL A 42 14.58 -2.87 -28.71
N SER A 43 14.47 -2.69 -30.02
CA SER A 43 13.71 -3.57 -30.92
C SER A 43 14.40 -4.93 -31.03
N GLY A 44 13.66 -6.03 -30.88
CA GLY A 44 14.16 -7.37 -31.22
C GLY A 44 13.41 -8.49 -30.51
N ASP A 45 12.39 -9.01 -31.17
CA ASP A 45 11.74 -10.28 -30.84
C ASP A 45 12.73 -11.44 -31.03
N HIS A 46 12.84 -12.38 -30.07
CA HIS A 46 13.07 -13.83 -30.28
C HIS A 46 13.16 -14.58 -28.93
N SER A 47 12.31 -15.60 -28.81
CA SER A 47 12.30 -16.65 -27.79
C SER A 47 13.65 -17.36 -27.63
N GLY A 48 14.14 -17.56 -26.40
CA GLY A 48 15.40 -18.28 -26.17
C GLY A 48 15.79 -18.51 -24.70
N THR A 49 15.81 -19.78 -24.32
CA THR A 49 16.47 -20.49 -23.21
C THR A 49 17.52 -19.72 -22.38
N LEU A 50 17.35 -19.80 -21.05
CA LEU A 50 18.31 -19.41 -20.00
C LEU A 50 19.74 -19.90 -20.31
N ARG A 51 20.62 -18.99 -20.76
CA ARG A 51 22.07 -19.14 -20.65
C ARG A 51 22.61 -18.14 -19.63
N ARG A 52 23.13 -18.68 -18.53
CA ARG A 52 23.85 -17.96 -17.49
C ARG A 52 25.15 -17.42 -18.09
N SER A 53 25.13 -16.16 -18.53
CA SER A 53 26.36 -15.46 -18.95
C SER A 53 27.19 -15.16 -17.71
N GLN A 54 28.33 -15.82 -17.57
CA GLN A 54 29.36 -15.38 -16.62
C GLN A 54 30.02 -14.16 -17.25
N SER A 55 29.69 -12.97 -16.76
CA SER A 55 30.48 -11.77 -17.06
C SER A 55 31.80 -11.87 -16.32
N ASP A 56 32.89 -11.80 -17.08
CA ASP A 56 34.26 -11.89 -16.59
C ASP A 56 34.54 -10.83 -15.52
N ARG A 57 34.95 -11.30 -14.34
CA ARG A 57 35.27 -10.51 -13.14
C ARG A 57 36.28 -9.38 -13.41
N THR A 58 37.07 -9.50 -14.47
CA THR A 58 38.11 -8.56 -14.91
C THR A 58 37.54 -7.27 -15.49
N GLU A 59 36.45 -7.31 -16.26
CA GLU A 59 35.92 -6.12 -16.92
C GLU A 59 35.25 -5.17 -15.90
N TYR A 60 34.58 -5.74 -14.90
CA TYR A 60 33.99 -4.98 -13.78
C TYR A 60 35.07 -4.30 -12.92
N ASN A 61 36.17 -5.00 -12.62
CA ASN A 61 37.26 -4.43 -11.82
C ASN A 61 38.03 -3.35 -12.58
N GLN A 62 38.20 -3.49 -13.90
CA GLN A 62 38.85 -2.48 -14.73
C GLN A 62 38.03 -1.19 -14.81
N LYS A 63 36.70 -1.31 -14.98
CA LYS A 63 35.79 -0.16 -14.90
C LYS A 63 35.79 0.48 -13.51
N LEU A 64 35.93 -0.30 -12.44
CA LEU A 64 36.02 0.26 -11.08
C LEU A 64 37.32 1.03 -10.85
N GLN A 65 38.45 0.55 -11.39
CA GLN A 65 39.74 1.22 -11.29
C GLN A 65 39.78 2.52 -12.09
N GLU A 66 39.23 2.52 -13.31
CA GLU A 66 39.15 3.73 -14.16
C GLU A 66 38.33 4.85 -13.50
N LYS A 67 37.30 4.47 -12.73
CA LYS A 67 36.45 5.39 -11.95
C LYS A 67 37.10 5.87 -10.63
N MET A 68 38.15 5.19 -10.16
CA MET A 68 38.86 5.51 -8.91
C MET A 68 40.19 6.25 -9.13
N THR A 69 40.63 6.42 -10.37
CA THR A 69 41.74 7.32 -10.70
C THR A 69 41.34 8.78 -10.45
N PRO A 70 42.01 9.52 -9.56
CA PRO A 70 41.73 10.94 -9.37
C PRO A 70 42.21 11.69 -10.60
N GLN A 71 41.30 12.07 -11.50
CA GLN A 71 41.57 13.16 -12.42
C GLN A 71 41.70 14.42 -11.58
N GLY A 72 42.94 14.89 -11.45
CA GLY A 72 43.27 16.11 -10.74
C GLY A 72 42.78 17.32 -11.53
N GLU A 73 41.53 17.71 -11.32
CA GLU A 73 41.05 19.07 -11.59
C GLU A 73 40.25 19.54 -10.38
N CYS A 74 40.95 20.23 -9.49
CA CYS A 74 40.34 21.04 -8.46
C CYS A 74 39.94 22.39 -9.08
N SER A 75 38.67 22.75 -8.91
CA SER A 75 38.09 24.09 -9.10
C SER A 75 37.87 24.59 -10.53
N VAL A 76 36.77 24.14 -11.15
CA VAL A 76 35.90 25.00 -11.96
C VAL A 76 34.46 24.69 -11.54
N ALA A 77 33.65 25.70 -11.27
CA ALA A 77 32.21 25.53 -11.17
C ALA A 77 31.73 25.02 -12.54
N GLU A 78 31.53 23.71 -12.68
CA GLU A 78 30.89 23.12 -13.84
C GLU A 78 29.48 23.72 -13.94
N THR A 79 29.32 24.72 -14.81
CA THR A 79 28.01 25.19 -15.25
C THR A 79 27.31 23.99 -15.88
N LEU A 80 26.30 23.47 -15.17
CA LEU A 80 25.37 22.49 -15.70
C LEU A 80 24.87 22.97 -17.07
N THR A 81 24.80 22.07 -18.03
CA THR A 81 24.19 22.40 -19.32
C THR A 81 22.72 22.80 -19.09
N PRO A 82 22.14 23.71 -19.90
CA PRO A 82 20.74 24.08 -19.78
C PRO A 82 19.81 22.86 -19.76
N GLU A 83 20.14 21.83 -20.55
CA GLU A 83 19.42 20.55 -20.58
C GLU A 83 19.46 19.81 -19.24
N GLU A 84 20.62 19.75 -18.58
CA GLU A 84 20.80 19.13 -17.26
C GLU A 84 20.08 19.90 -16.16
N GLU A 85 20.12 21.24 -16.17
CA GLU A 85 19.36 22.04 -15.22
C GLU A 85 17.85 21.83 -15.36
N HIS A 86 17.34 21.80 -16.59
CA HIS A 86 15.94 21.53 -16.86
C HIS A 86 15.54 20.12 -16.39
N GLN A 87 16.41 19.12 -16.58
CA GLN A 87 16.17 17.78 -16.08
C GLN A 87 16.15 17.72 -14.55
N MET A 88 17.12 18.35 -13.88
CA MET A 88 17.18 18.42 -12.42
C MET A 88 15.93 19.09 -11.84
N LYS A 89 15.49 20.20 -12.41
CA LYS A 89 14.23 20.89 -12.02
C LYS A 89 13.01 19.97 -12.15
N ARG A 90 12.90 19.21 -13.25
CA ARG A 90 11.81 18.23 -13.42
C ARG A 90 11.86 17.11 -12.38
N MET A 91 13.05 16.57 -12.12
CA MET A 91 13.23 15.51 -11.12
C MET A 91 12.88 15.99 -9.70
N MET A 92 13.30 17.20 -9.34
CA MET A 92 12.97 17.80 -8.03
C MET A 92 11.48 18.09 -7.88
N ALA A 93 10.83 18.64 -8.92
CA ALA A 93 9.38 18.84 -8.90
C ALA A 93 8.61 17.51 -8.79
N LYS A 94 9.07 16.44 -9.46
CA LYS A 94 8.48 15.10 -9.31
C LYS A 94 8.68 14.56 -7.90
N ARG A 95 9.88 14.69 -7.34
CA ARG A 95 10.22 14.25 -5.99
C ARG A 95 9.33 14.93 -4.95
N GLU A 96 9.18 16.25 -5.03
CA GLU A 96 8.32 17.01 -4.13
C GLU A 96 6.87 16.50 -4.16
N LYS A 97 6.33 16.24 -5.36
CA LYS A 97 4.97 15.68 -5.51
C LYS A 97 4.83 14.31 -4.87
N ILE A 98 5.81 13.42 -5.06
CA ILE A 98 5.81 12.07 -4.49
C ILE A 98 5.81 12.14 -2.95
N ILE A 99 6.65 13.00 -2.37
CA ILE A 99 6.73 13.15 -0.91
C ILE A 99 5.41 13.69 -0.35
N LYS A 100 4.81 14.68 -1.02
CA LYS A 100 3.49 15.21 -0.63
C LYS A 100 2.41 14.14 -0.72
N GLU A 101 2.38 13.36 -1.81
CA GLU A 101 1.43 12.26 -1.97
C GLU A 101 1.60 11.23 -0.87
N LEU A 102 2.82 10.78 -0.60
CA LEU A 102 3.12 9.81 0.46
C LEU A 102 2.56 10.25 1.81
N ILE A 103 2.85 11.48 2.23
CA ILE A 103 2.35 12.04 3.50
C ILE A 103 0.83 12.14 3.50
N GLN A 104 0.23 12.62 2.41
CA GLN A 104 -1.21 12.75 2.35
C GLN A 104 -1.91 11.39 2.40
N THR A 105 -1.39 10.40 1.69
CA THR A 105 -1.95 9.04 1.71
C THR A 105 -1.81 8.38 3.07
N GLU A 106 -0.73 8.65 3.81
CA GLU A 106 -0.57 8.14 5.18
C GLU A 106 -1.57 8.81 6.15
N LYS A 107 -1.83 10.11 5.98
CA LYS A 107 -2.89 10.82 6.73
C LYS A 107 -4.26 10.22 6.48
N ASP A 108 -4.58 9.98 5.21
CA ASP A 108 -5.86 9.41 4.81
C ASP A 108 -6.01 7.99 5.41
N TYR A 109 -4.95 7.18 5.34
CA TYR A 109 -4.93 5.84 5.93
C TYR A 109 -5.12 5.87 7.45
N LEU A 110 -4.48 6.79 8.17
CA LEU A 110 -4.67 6.95 9.61
C LEU A 110 -6.08 7.37 9.98
N ASN A 111 -6.67 8.29 9.22
CA ASN A 111 -8.06 8.68 9.41
C ASN A 111 -9.00 7.48 9.23
N ASP A 112 -8.76 6.63 8.23
CA ASP A 112 -9.55 5.42 8.00
C ASP A 112 -9.39 4.41 9.15
N LEU A 113 -8.16 4.21 9.66
CA LEU A 113 -7.90 3.34 10.81
C LEU A 113 -8.59 3.85 12.09
N GLU A 114 -8.43 5.14 12.41
CA GLU A 114 -9.06 5.77 13.57
C GLU A 114 -10.59 5.69 13.47
N LEU A 115 -11.16 5.96 12.29
CA LEU A 115 -12.59 5.87 12.06
C LEU A 115 -13.09 4.42 12.24
N CYS A 116 -12.34 3.44 11.74
CA CYS A 116 -12.66 2.02 11.93
C CYS A 116 -12.64 1.63 13.42
N VAL A 117 -11.60 2.05 14.15
CA VAL A 117 -11.49 1.79 15.59
C VAL A 117 -12.66 2.44 16.36
N ARG A 118 -12.91 3.73 16.11
CA ARG A 118 -13.90 4.52 16.85
C ARG A 118 -15.34 4.12 16.55
N GLU A 119 -15.69 3.87 15.29
CA GLU A 119 -17.09 3.65 14.87
C GLU A 119 -17.45 2.17 14.75
N VAL A 120 -16.47 1.26 14.69
CA VAL A 120 -16.73 -0.19 14.51
C VAL A 120 -16.17 -0.99 15.67
N VAL A 121 -14.86 -0.95 15.90
CA VAL A 121 -14.21 -1.82 16.90
C VAL A 121 -14.72 -1.53 18.31
N GLN A 122 -14.67 -0.27 18.74
CA GLN A 122 -15.09 0.11 20.09
C GLN A 122 -16.58 -0.14 20.34
N PRO A 123 -17.52 0.23 19.43
CA PRO A 123 -18.93 -0.08 19.60
C PRO A 123 -19.24 -1.59 19.68
N LEU A 124 -18.58 -2.43 18.87
CA LEU A 124 -18.77 -3.87 18.93
C LEU A 124 -18.27 -4.46 20.26
N ARG A 125 -17.08 -4.04 20.73
CA ARG A 125 -16.56 -4.45 22.05
C ARG A 125 -17.49 -4.03 23.18
N ASN A 126 -18.03 -2.81 23.12
CA ASN A 126 -18.92 -2.27 24.14
C ASN A 126 -20.27 -2.98 24.20
N LYS A 127 -20.82 -3.43 23.05
CA LYS A 127 -22.08 -4.17 23.00
C LYS A 127 -21.98 -5.58 23.57
N LYS A 128 -20.78 -6.18 23.63
CA LYS A 128 -20.53 -7.55 24.14
C LYS A 128 -21.50 -8.58 23.54
N ILE A 129 -21.60 -8.58 22.22
CA ILE A 129 -22.47 -9.48 21.46
C ILE A 129 -21.97 -10.92 21.66
N ASP A 130 -22.87 -11.83 22.02
CA ASP A 130 -22.52 -13.25 22.18
C ASP A 130 -22.00 -13.81 20.85
N ARG A 131 -21.00 -14.69 20.90
CA ARG A 131 -20.33 -15.31 19.73
C ARG A 131 -19.56 -14.38 18.79
N LEU A 132 -19.53 -13.07 19.04
CA LEU A 132 -18.74 -12.13 18.26
C LEU A 132 -17.40 -11.87 18.94
N ASP A 133 -16.34 -12.43 18.37
CA ASP A 133 -14.96 -12.13 18.74
C ASP A 133 -14.43 -10.94 17.92
N VAL A 134 -14.40 -9.77 18.55
CA VAL A 134 -13.88 -8.52 17.92
C VAL A 134 -12.37 -8.58 17.75
N ASP A 135 -11.66 -9.15 18.72
CA ASP A 135 -10.19 -9.10 18.74
C ASP A 135 -9.60 -10.04 17.69
N SER A 136 -10.24 -11.18 17.43
CA SER A 136 -9.86 -12.04 16.30
C SER A 136 -10.22 -11.42 14.94
N LEU A 137 -11.32 -10.66 14.85
CA LEU A 137 -11.75 -10.02 13.59
C LEU A 137 -10.89 -8.80 13.21
N PHE A 138 -10.43 -8.02 14.20
CA PHE A 138 -9.67 -6.79 13.96
C PHE A 138 -8.19 -6.89 14.35
N SER A 139 -7.77 -8.01 14.95
CA SER A 139 -6.39 -8.29 15.34
C SER A 139 -5.80 -7.13 16.17
N ASN A 140 -4.56 -6.74 15.88
CA ASN A 140 -3.85 -5.63 16.52
C ASN A 140 -4.03 -4.29 15.78
N ILE A 141 -5.23 -3.99 15.24
CA ILE A 141 -5.49 -2.76 14.46
C ILE A 141 -5.10 -1.46 15.20
N GLU A 142 -5.26 -1.39 16.52
CA GLU A 142 -4.84 -0.21 17.29
C GLU A 142 -3.31 -0.05 17.31
N SER A 143 -2.58 -1.16 17.31
CA SER A 143 -1.11 -1.11 17.21
C SER A 143 -0.68 -0.69 15.81
N VAL A 144 -1.40 -1.15 14.76
CA VAL A 144 -1.20 -0.70 13.37
C VAL A 144 -1.42 0.81 13.25
N HIS A 145 -2.52 1.32 13.82
CA HIS A 145 -2.78 2.75 13.88
C HIS A 145 -1.65 3.52 14.58
N GLN A 146 -1.16 3.04 15.73
CA GLN A 146 -0.07 3.69 16.46
C GLN A 146 1.23 3.74 15.67
N ILE A 147 1.63 2.65 15.00
CA ILE A 147 2.89 2.63 14.24
C ILE A 147 2.80 3.48 12.97
N SER A 148 1.64 3.51 12.29
CA SER A 148 1.40 4.43 11.18
C SER A 148 1.39 5.89 11.62
N ALA A 149 0.84 6.20 12.80
CA ALA A 149 0.87 7.56 13.34
C ALA A 149 2.31 8.01 13.62
N LYS A 150 3.15 7.07 14.08
CA LYS A 150 4.58 7.32 14.26
C LYS A 150 5.29 7.54 12.92
N LEU A 151 4.98 6.76 11.88
CA LEU A 151 5.51 6.95 10.53
C LEU A 151 5.17 8.35 10.00
N LEU A 152 3.90 8.72 10.06
CA LEU A 152 3.45 10.05 9.62
C LEU A 152 4.19 11.16 10.37
N SER A 153 4.27 11.07 11.69
CA SER A 153 4.96 12.07 12.51
C SER A 153 6.42 12.24 12.11
N LEU A 154 7.15 11.15 11.84
CA LEU A 154 8.55 11.22 11.39
C LEU A 154 8.67 11.82 9.97
N LEU A 155 7.73 11.51 9.07
CA LEU A 155 7.70 12.09 7.73
C LEU A 155 7.40 13.60 7.78
N GLU A 156 6.47 14.03 8.63
CA GLU A 156 6.15 15.45 8.84
C GLU A 156 7.33 16.20 9.46
N GLU A 157 8.02 15.63 10.45
CA GLU A 157 9.23 16.21 11.03
C GLU A 157 10.34 16.39 9.97
N ALA A 158 10.52 15.42 9.08
CA ALA A 158 11.54 15.46 8.03
C ALA A 158 11.22 16.43 6.87
N THR A 159 10.00 16.98 6.81
CA THR A 159 9.52 17.75 5.64
C THR A 159 8.92 19.11 5.96
N THR A 160 8.41 19.32 7.18
CA THR A 160 7.78 20.58 7.59
C THR A 160 8.83 21.68 7.74
N ASP A 161 8.61 22.82 7.10
CA ASP A 161 9.53 23.96 7.07
C ASP A 161 10.94 23.63 6.54
N VAL A 162 11.09 22.52 5.81
CA VAL A 162 12.34 22.10 5.16
C VAL A 162 12.23 22.32 3.65
N GLU A 163 13.19 23.04 3.07
CA GLU A 163 13.26 23.23 1.62
C GLU A 163 13.26 21.88 0.88
N PRO A 164 12.50 21.72 -0.23
CA PRO A 164 12.37 20.43 -0.92
C PRO A 164 13.70 19.76 -1.27
N ALA A 165 14.74 20.53 -1.59
CA ALA A 165 16.07 20.01 -1.91
C ALA A 165 16.80 19.41 -0.68
N MET A 166 16.45 19.86 0.52
CA MET A 166 17.09 19.48 1.79
C MET A 166 16.32 18.38 2.55
N GLN A 167 15.11 18.03 2.13
CA GLN A 167 14.33 16.97 2.76
C GLN A 167 15.06 15.62 2.64
N VAL A 168 15.29 14.91 3.74
CA VAL A 168 15.93 13.57 3.74
C VAL A 168 15.00 12.54 4.39
N ILE A 169 13.97 12.12 3.65
CA ILE A 169 12.97 11.17 4.18
C ILE A 169 13.46 9.71 4.21
N GLY A 170 14.58 9.39 3.56
CA GLY A 170 15.13 8.02 3.54
C GLY A 170 15.49 7.50 4.92
N GLU A 171 15.99 8.40 5.79
CA GLU A 171 16.36 8.10 7.16
C GLU A 171 15.15 7.67 8.00
N VAL A 172 13.97 8.27 7.76
CA VAL A 172 12.71 7.89 8.42
C VAL A 172 12.40 6.40 8.22
N PHE A 173 12.56 5.91 7.00
CA PHE A 173 12.31 4.50 6.69
C PHE A 173 13.31 3.55 7.36
N LEU A 174 14.59 3.94 7.41
CA LEU A 174 15.61 3.14 8.09
C LEU A 174 15.33 3.02 9.59
N GLN A 175 14.88 4.11 10.21
CA GLN A 175 14.54 4.15 11.63
C GLN A 175 13.30 3.30 11.95
N ILE A 176 12.26 3.40 11.13
CA ILE A 176 10.96 2.78 11.45
C ILE A 176 10.82 1.33 10.95
N LYS A 177 11.71 0.82 10.08
CA LYS A 177 11.52 -0.49 9.42
C LYS A 177 11.23 -1.63 10.40
N GLY A 178 11.99 -1.72 11.50
CA GLY A 178 11.90 -2.81 12.47
C GLY A 178 10.58 -2.75 13.25
N PRO A 179 10.28 -1.62 13.91
CA PRO A 179 8.98 -1.40 14.55
C PRO A 179 7.79 -1.62 13.61
N LEU A 180 7.88 -1.16 12.35
CA LEU A 180 6.85 -1.37 11.34
C LEU A 180 6.64 -2.86 11.07
N GLU A 181 7.72 -3.61 10.80
CA GLU A 181 7.67 -5.05 10.56
C GLU A 181 7.09 -5.81 11.77
N ASP A 182 7.51 -5.48 12.98
CA ASP A 182 7.07 -6.16 14.20
C ASP A 182 5.57 -6.07 14.45
N ILE A 183 4.95 -4.94 14.09
CA ILE A 183 3.52 -4.73 14.23
C ILE A 183 2.74 -5.33 13.05
N TYR A 184 3.17 -5.06 11.82
CA TYR A 184 2.45 -5.48 10.62
C TYR A 184 2.52 -6.98 10.38
N LYS A 185 3.59 -7.67 10.80
CA LYS A 185 3.66 -9.13 10.67
C LYS A 185 2.53 -9.83 11.42
N ILE A 186 2.14 -9.31 12.58
CA ILE A 186 1.03 -9.85 13.39
C ILE A 186 -0.29 -9.58 12.68
N TYR A 187 -0.51 -8.35 12.22
CA TYR A 187 -1.75 -7.96 11.57
C TYR A 187 -2.00 -8.74 10.28
N CYS A 188 -0.97 -8.85 9.44
CA CYS A 188 -1.03 -9.58 8.18
C CYS A 188 -1.16 -11.09 8.39
N TYR A 189 -0.52 -11.65 9.43
CA TYR A 189 -0.61 -13.08 9.73
C TYR A 189 -2.05 -13.52 10.04
N HIS A 190 -2.81 -12.69 10.76
CA HIS A 190 -4.19 -13.00 11.13
C HIS A 190 -5.22 -12.63 10.05
N HIS A 191 -4.81 -12.13 8.88
CA HIS A 191 -5.74 -11.62 7.85
C HIS A 191 -6.69 -12.70 7.33
N ASP A 192 -6.18 -13.89 7.02
CA ASP A 192 -6.99 -14.99 6.47
C ASP A 192 -8.00 -15.51 7.50
N GLU A 193 -7.60 -15.57 8.77
CA GLU A 193 -8.48 -15.96 9.88
C GLU A 193 -9.60 -14.93 10.09
N ALA A 194 -9.24 -13.65 10.17
CA ALA A 194 -10.21 -12.55 10.26
C ALA A 194 -11.20 -12.57 9.09
N HIS A 195 -10.73 -12.86 7.88
CA HIS A 195 -11.59 -13.00 6.71
C HIS A 195 -12.56 -14.17 6.85
N SER A 196 -12.10 -15.34 7.27
CA SER A 196 -12.95 -16.51 7.49
C SER A 196 -14.00 -16.28 8.58
N ILE A 197 -13.63 -15.60 9.66
CA ILE A 197 -14.53 -15.20 10.74
C ILE A 197 -15.61 -14.26 10.19
N LEU A 198 -15.23 -13.24 9.42
CA LEU A 198 -16.19 -12.31 8.81
C LEU A 198 -17.20 -13.04 7.92
N GLU A 199 -16.76 -13.97 7.07
CA GLU A 199 -17.65 -14.79 6.23
C GLU A 199 -18.63 -15.65 7.05
N SER A 200 -18.24 -16.06 8.27
CA SER A 200 -19.14 -16.78 9.17
C SER A 200 -20.20 -15.86 9.75
N TYR A 201 -19.82 -14.66 10.21
CA TYR A 201 -20.76 -13.68 10.76
C TYR A 201 -21.73 -13.14 9.71
N GLU A 202 -21.35 -13.07 8.44
CA GLU A 202 -22.26 -12.70 7.34
C GLU A 202 -23.41 -13.70 7.13
N LYS A 203 -23.25 -14.95 7.58
CA LYS A 203 -24.29 -15.99 7.49
C LYS A 203 -25.26 -15.93 8.68
N GLU A 204 -24.90 -15.24 9.75
CA GLU A 204 -25.72 -15.07 10.95
C GLU A 204 -26.39 -13.69 10.92
N GLU A 205 -27.72 -13.65 10.76
CA GLU A 205 -28.43 -12.38 10.52
C GLU A 205 -28.27 -11.38 11.68
N GLU A 206 -28.27 -11.85 12.93
CA GLU A 206 -28.09 -10.99 14.11
C GLU A 206 -26.71 -10.32 14.15
N LEU A 207 -25.63 -11.08 13.91
CA LEU A 207 -24.26 -10.56 13.89
C LEU A 207 -24.06 -9.59 12.71
N LYS A 208 -24.58 -9.96 11.55
CA LYS A 208 -24.56 -9.13 10.34
C LYS A 208 -25.31 -7.82 10.53
N GLU A 209 -26.45 -7.80 11.21
CA GLU A 209 -27.17 -6.57 11.53
C GLU A 209 -26.35 -5.65 12.44
N HIS A 210 -25.69 -6.20 13.46
CA HIS A 210 -24.81 -5.43 14.33
C HIS A 210 -23.63 -4.81 13.60
N LEU A 211 -22.96 -5.57 12.73
CA LEU A 211 -21.87 -5.07 11.88
C LEU A 211 -22.38 -3.99 10.91
N SER A 212 -23.53 -4.23 10.26
CA SER A 212 -24.13 -3.29 9.31
C SER A 212 -24.48 -1.95 9.98
N HIS A 213 -24.99 -1.98 11.20
CA HIS A 213 -25.29 -0.77 11.95
C HIS A 213 -24.03 0.07 12.22
N CYS A 214 -22.92 -0.57 12.58
CA CYS A 214 -21.65 0.14 12.80
C CYS A 214 -21.10 0.74 11.49
N ILE A 215 -21.19 -0.01 10.38
CA ILE A 215 -20.74 0.46 9.06
C ILE A 215 -21.56 1.66 8.58
N GLN A 216 -22.87 1.72 8.86
CA GLN A 216 -23.71 2.87 8.51
C GLN A 216 -23.33 4.14 9.28
N SER A 217 -22.64 4.02 10.41
CA SER A 217 -22.11 5.15 11.18
C SER A 217 -20.81 5.72 10.61
N LEU A 218 -20.13 5.01 9.69
CA LEU A 218 -18.93 5.48 8.97
C LEU A 218 -19.29 6.56 7.94
N LYS A 219 -19.44 7.80 8.41
CA LYS A 219 -19.59 9.00 7.57
C LYS A 219 -18.25 9.61 7.21
#